data_AF-A0A1S1GT04-F1
#
_entry.id   AF-A0A1S1GT04-F1
#
_cell.length_a   1.000
_cell.length_b   1.000
_cell.length_c   1.000
_cell.angle_alpha   90.00
_cell.angle_beta   90.00
_cell.angle_gamma   90.00
#
_symmetry.space_group_name_H-M   'P 1'
#
loop_
_entity.id
_entity.type
_entity.pdbx_description
1 polymer ?
#
loop_
_entity_poly.entity_id
_entity_poly.type
_entity_poly.pdbx_seq_one_letter_code
_entity_poly.pdbx_strand_id
1 'polypeptide(L)' 'MKYLMTFIWAVLLLEMVNFVLNSLNSGPALNAINPIIMAVVFTIFVAIFGAIMKPSKGSDQYES' A
#
# COMPACT_ATOMS: atom_id res chain seq x y z
N MET A 1 -1.94 -2.82 -13.42
CA MET A 1 -3.27 -2.35 -12.97
C MET A 1 -3.47 -2.53 -11.46
N LYS A 2 -3.47 -3.77 -10.93
CA LYS A 2 -3.83 -4.03 -9.51
C LYS A 2 -2.97 -3.24 -8.50
N TYR A 3 -1.64 -3.27 -8.65
CA TYR A 3 -0.73 -2.61 -7.71
C TYR A 3 -0.80 -1.08 -7.72
N LEU A 4 -1.00 -0.46 -8.89
CA LEU A 4 -1.14 0.99 -9.01
C LEU A 4 -2.40 1.49 -8.29
N MET A 5 -3.52 0.76 -8.43
CA MET A 5 -4.74 1.09 -7.71
C MET A 5 -4.60 0.85 -6.20
N THR A 6 -3.83 -0.16 -5.81
CA THR A 6 -3.54 -0.44 -4.39
C THR A 6 -2.69 0.69 -3.77
N PHE A 7 -1.74 1.25 -4.52
CA PHE A 7 -0.96 2.41 -4.10
C PHE A 7 -1.86 3.63 -3.86
N ILE A 8 -2.75 3.96 -4.81
CA ILE A 8 -3.68 5.10 -4.67
C ILE A 8 -4.57 4.94 -3.44
N TRP A 9 -5.11 3.74 -3.21
CA TRP A 9 -5.92 3.46 -2.02
C TRP A 9 -5.13 3.53 -0.72
N ALA A 10 -3.89 3.03 -0.72
CA ALA A 10 -3.00 3.10 0.44
C ALA A 10 -2.66 4.55 0.80
N VAL A 11 -2.34 5.40 -0.18
CA VAL A 11 -2.11 6.84 0.03
C VAL A 11 -3.33 7.50 0.67
N LEU A 12 -4.52 7.28 0.09
CA LEU A 12 -5.75 7.95 0.54
C LEU A 12 -6.14 7.53 1.97
N LEU A 13 -6.04 6.22 2.28
CA LEU A 13 -6.32 5.72 3.63
C LEU A 13 -5.32 6.26 4.65
N LEU A 14 -4.05 6.36 4.28
CA LEU A 14 -3.01 6.79 5.19
C LEU A 14 -3.06 8.29 5.47
N GLU A 15 -3.44 9.11 4.50
CA GLU A 15 -3.78 10.53 4.69
C GLU A 15 -4.95 10.68 5.68
N MET A 16 -6.00 9.86 5.55
CA MET A 16 -7.14 9.86 6.48
C MET A 16 -6.72 9.48 7.90
N VAL A 17 -5.89 8.45 8.06
CA VAL A 17 -5.36 8.07 9.39
C VAL A 17 -4.49 9.20 9.96
N ASN A 18 -3.64 9.83 9.15
CA ASN A 18 -2.81 10.96 9.59
C ASN A 18 -3.67 12.19 10.00
N PHE A 19 -4.76 12.45 9.28
CA PHE A 19 -5.73 13.48 9.62
C PHE A 19 -6.43 13.18 10.95
N VAL A 20 -6.89 11.95 11.17
CA VAL A 20 -7.51 11.54 12.44
C VAL A 20 -6.52 11.62 13.60
N LEU A 21 -5.28 11.16 13.44
CA LEU A 21 -4.27 11.24 14.50
C LEU A 21 -3.91 12.70 14.85
N ASN A 22 -3.78 13.57 13.84
CA ASN A 22 -3.53 14.99 14.08
C ASN A 22 -4.72 15.71 14.72
N SER A 23 -5.97 15.33 14.40
CA SER A 23 -7.15 15.93 15.00
C SER A 23 -7.36 15.51 16.46
N LEU A 24 -6.93 14.30 16.85
CA LEU A 24 -6.99 13.83 18.23
C LEU A 24 -5.92 14.45 19.14
N ASN A 25 -4.72 14.71 18.62
CA ASN A 25 -3.59 15.18 19.42
C ASN A 25 -3.45 16.72 19.46
N SER A 26 -4.39 17.48 18.86
CA SER A 26 -4.24 18.94 18.69
C SER A 26 -2.88 19.34 18.09
N GLY A 27 -2.33 18.47 17.23
CA GLY A 27 -0.92 18.43 16.87
C GLY A 27 -0.49 19.57 15.93
N PRO A 28 0.82 19.89 15.88
CA PRO A 28 1.33 20.96 15.01
C PRO A 28 1.10 20.63 13.52
N ALA A 29 1.25 21.65 12.67
CA ALA A 29 0.87 21.68 11.25
C ALA A 29 0.93 20.34 10.49
N LEU A 30 -0.15 20.05 9.74
CA LEU A 30 -0.34 18.88 8.88
C LEU A 30 0.93 18.53 8.10
N ASN A 31 1.58 17.43 8.49
CA ASN A 31 2.79 16.96 7.83
C ASN A 31 2.42 15.93 6.77
N ALA A 32 2.11 16.41 5.55
CA ALA A 32 1.71 15.60 4.41
C ALA A 32 2.86 14.73 3.85
N ILE A 33 4.12 14.99 4.23
CA ILE A 33 5.27 14.19 3.79
C ILE A 33 5.26 12.79 4.43
N ASN A 34 4.97 12.69 5.72
CA ASN A 34 4.97 11.42 6.46
C ASN A 34 4.03 10.35 5.87
N PRO A 35 2.75 10.66 5.55
CA PRO A 35 1.83 9.68 4.95
C PRO A 35 2.27 9.31 3.52
N ILE A 36 2.85 10.22 2.74
CA ILE A 36 3.38 9.87 1.41
C ILE A 36 4.51 8.84 1.53
N ILE A 37 5.46 9.05 2.45
CA ILE A 37 6.57 8.10 2.69
C ILE A 37 6.02 6.74 3.12
N MET A 38 5.10 6.72 4.08
CA MET A 38 4.50 5.49 4.59
C MET A 38 3.67 4.76 3.50
N ALA A 39 3.04 5.48 2.56
CA ALA A 39 2.32 4.86 1.44
C ALA A 39 3.27 4.17 0.43
N VAL A 40 4.43 4.79 0.16
CA VAL A 40 5.49 4.19 -0.68
C VAL A 40 5.99 2.90 -0.03
N VAL A 41 6.31 2.94 1.27
CA VAL A 41 6.76 1.75 2.03
C VAL A 41 5.71 0.64 2.00
N PHE A 42 4.45 0.97 2.30
CA PHE A 42 3.37 0.00 2.31
C PHE A 42 3.16 -0.67 0.94
N THR A 43 3.32 0.08 -0.14
CA THR A 43 3.17 -0.43 -1.50
C THR A 43 4.31 -1.38 -1.88
N ILE A 44 5.54 -1.08 -1.47
CA ILE A 44 6.68 -2.00 -1.63
C ILE A 44 6.41 -3.31 -0.88
N PHE A 45 5.91 -3.23 0.37
CA PHE A 45 5.51 -4.40 1.14
C PHE A 45 4.47 -5.25 0.40
N VAL A 46 3.39 -4.63 -0.11
CA VAL A 46 2.34 -5.36 -0.84
C VAL A 46 2.86 -5.98 -2.14
N ALA A 47 3.77 -5.31 -2.85
CA ALA A 47 4.38 -5.85 -4.06
C ALA A 47 5.21 -7.11 -3.75
N ILE A 48 6.01 -7.08 -2.69
CA ILE A 48 6.81 -8.23 -2.23
C ILE A 48 5.90 -9.37 -1.79
N PHE A 49 4.93 -9.10 -0.92
CA PHE A 49 3.97 -10.10 -0.47
C PHE A 49 3.17 -10.69 -1.64
N GLY A 50 2.78 -9.88 -2.61
CA GLY A 50 2.09 -10.35 -3.81
C GLY A 50 2.98 -11.24 -4.71
N ALA A 51 4.29 -11.02 -4.72
CA ALA A 51 5.23 -11.89 -5.43
C ALA A 51 5.46 -13.20 -4.67
N ILE A 52 5.56 -13.16 -3.33
CA ILE A 52 5.74 -14.33 -2.47
C ILE A 52 4.48 -15.21 -2.46
N MET A 53 3.29 -14.61 -2.37
CA MET A 53 2.01 -15.31 -2.36
C MET A 53 1.53 -15.74 -3.75
N LYS A 54 2.24 -15.38 -4.82
CA LYS A 54 1.92 -15.92 -6.16
C LYS A 54 2.32 -17.40 -6.15
N PRO A 55 1.38 -18.36 -6.21
CA PRO A 55 1.76 -19.75 -6.37
C PRO A 55 2.55 -19.84 -7.68
N SER A 56 3.67 -20.57 -7.67
CA SER A 56 4.34 -20.95 -8.91
C SER A 56 3.28 -21.64 -9.75
N LYS A 57 2.85 -20.99 -10.85
CA LYS A 57 2.03 -21.67 -11.83
C LYS A 57 2.87 -22.85 -12.30
N GLY A 58 2.53 -24.06 -11.82
CA GLY A 58 3.02 -25.30 -12.39
C GLY A 58 2.73 -25.24 -13.87
N SER A 59 3.79 -25.11 -14.66
CA SER A 59 3.74 -25.26 -16.09
C SER A 59 3.76 -26.75 -16.40
N ASP A 60 2.67 -27.47 -16.10
CA ASP A 60 2.55 -28.84 -16.55
C ASP A 60 1.22 -29.05 -17.26
N GLN A 61 1.36 -28.99 -18.59
CA GLN A 61 0.85 -29.99 -19.53
C GLN A 61 -0.69 -30.09 -19.59
N TYR A 62 -1.29 -29.25 -20.43
CA TYR A 62 -2.50 -29.67 -21.14
C TYR A 62 -2.05 -30.46 -22.37
N GLU A 63 -2.28 -31.77 -22.29
CA GLU A 63 -2.34 -32.70 -23.41
C GLU A 63 -3.07 -32.10 -24.62
N SER A 64 -2.46 -32.24 -25.80
CA SER A 64 -3.13 -32.30 -27.09
C SER A 64 -2.27 -33.12 -28.05
#